data_AF-A0A949PU43-F1
#
_entry.id   AF-A0A949PU43-F1
#
_cell.length_a   1.000
_cell.length_b   1.000
_cell.length_c   1.000
_cell.angle_alpha   90.00
_cell.angle_beta   90.00
_cell.angle_gamma   90.00
#
_symmetry.space_group_name_H-M   'P 1'
#
loop_
_entity.id
_entity.type
_entity.pdbx_description
1 polymer ?
#
loop_
_entity_poly.entity_id
_entity_poly.type
_entity_poly.pdbx_seq_one_letter_code
_entity_poly.pdbx_strand_id
1 'polypeptide(L)'
;MTEPTTAPGGALDRVRIGIVSISDRASSGVYEDKGLPALQDWLARAIRNPLDCVPRLIADEQPLISQTLRELADGGCHLVLTTGGTGPALRDVTPEATLAVADKELPGFGEQMRQISLRFVPTAILSRQTAVIRKQALILNLPGQPKS
;
A
#
# COMPACT_ATOMS: atom_id res chain seq x y z
N MET A 1 -1.48 18.02 -48.66
CA MET A 1 -0.44 17.59 -47.72
C MET A 1 -0.64 18.37 -46.43
N THR A 2 -1.44 17.84 -45.52
CA THR A 2 -1.60 18.38 -44.17
C THR A 2 -0.53 17.75 -43.30
N GLU A 3 0.31 18.60 -42.71
CA GLU A 3 1.37 18.20 -41.77
C GLU A 3 0.76 17.48 -40.55
N PRO A 4 1.48 16.51 -39.96
CA PRO A 4 1.05 15.89 -38.72
C PRO A 4 1.21 16.89 -37.55
N THR A 5 0.08 17.27 -36.96
CA THR A 5 0.02 17.98 -35.68
C THR A 5 0.81 17.22 -34.64
N THR A 6 1.92 17.80 -34.21
CA THR A 6 2.73 17.34 -33.08
C THR A 6 1.88 17.49 -31.82
N ALA A 7 1.56 16.38 -31.15
CA ALA A 7 0.88 16.43 -29.86
C ALA A 7 1.74 17.24 -28.87
N PRO A 8 1.15 18.18 -28.11
CA PRO A 8 1.90 18.88 -27.07
C PRO A 8 2.36 17.84 -26.04
N GLY A 9 3.63 17.89 -25.64
CA GLY A 9 4.16 17.07 -24.56
C GLY A 9 3.40 17.36 -23.27
N GLY A 10 2.32 16.60 -23.04
CA GLY A 10 1.38 16.83 -21.95
C GLY A 10 2.01 16.52 -20.61
N ALA A 11 1.90 17.46 -19.66
CA ALA A 11 2.27 17.22 -18.28
C ALA A 11 1.54 15.95 -17.77
N LEU A 12 2.28 15.07 -17.10
CA LEU A 12 1.73 13.85 -16.53
C LEU A 12 0.65 14.19 -15.50
N ASP A 13 -0.47 13.46 -15.52
CA ASP A 13 -1.57 13.63 -14.57
C ASP A 13 -1.11 13.44 -13.13
N ARG A 14 -1.68 14.18 -12.19
CA ARG A 14 -1.38 14.04 -10.76
C ARG A 14 -1.90 12.71 -10.24
N VAL A 15 -1.05 11.96 -9.53
CA VAL A 15 -1.42 10.69 -8.91
C VAL A 15 -1.49 10.87 -7.39
N ARG A 16 -2.64 10.53 -6.81
CA ARG A 16 -2.87 10.49 -5.37
C ARG A 16 -2.68 9.08 -4.81
N ILE A 17 -1.82 8.92 -3.81
CA ILE A 17 -1.47 7.63 -3.21
C ILE A 17 -1.60 7.68 -1.69
N GLY A 18 -2.44 6.81 -1.14
CA GLY A 18 -2.51 6.57 0.30
C GLY A 18 -1.36 5.69 0.75
N ILE A 19 -0.68 6.04 1.84
CA ILE A 19 0.33 5.20 2.47
C ILE A 19 -0.02 5.05 3.95
N VAL A 20 -0.10 3.82 4.43
CA VAL A 20 -0.63 3.50 5.76
C VAL A 20 0.39 2.65 6.51
N SER A 21 1.00 3.20 7.55
CA SER A 21 1.79 2.44 8.51
C SER A 21 0.87 1.97 9.64
N ILE A 22 0.84 0.66 9.86
CA ILE A 22 -0.02 -0.01 10.82
C ILE A 22 0.90 -0.61 11.89
N SER A 23 0.90 0.02 13.06
CA SER A 23 1.79 -0.34 14.16
C SER A 23 1.32 0.27 15.47
N ASP A 24 0.93 -0.57 16.43
CA ASP A 24 0.62 -0.19 17.81
C ASP A 24 1.74 0.64 18.45
N ARG A 25 3.01 0.26 18.19
CA ARG A 25 4.19 0.90 18.80
C ARG A 25 4.53 2.25 18.16
N ALA A 26 4.36 2.39 16.86
CA ALA A 26 4.63 3.66 16.18
C ALA A 26 3.49 4.66 16.42
N SER A 27 2.24 4.20 16.39
CA SER A 27 1.07 5.06 16.69
C SER A 27 1.03 5.56 18.14
N SER A 28 1.55 4.78 19.09
CA SER A 28 1.71 5.21 20.50
C SER A 28 2.96 6.07 20.77
N GLY A 29 3.77 6.37 19.74
CA GLY A 29 4.97 7.20 19.87
C GLY A 29 6.17 6.51 20.53
N VAL A 30 6.12 5.18 20.71
CA VAL A 30 7.20 4.40 21.34
C VAL A 30 8.40 4.23 20.39
N TYR A 31 8.17 4.25 19.08
CA TYR A 31 9.22 4.25 18.05
C TYR A 31 8.88 5.18 16.90
N GLU A 32 9.91 5.72 16.25
CA GLU A 32 9.79 6.47 15.00
C GLU A 32 9.35 5.54 13.86
N ASP A 33 8.34 5.96 13.09
CA ASP A 33 7.89 5.22 11.93
C ASP A 33 8.90 5.32 10.78
N LYS A 34 9.49 4.18 10.41
CA LYS A 34 10.39 4.08 9.25
C LYS A 34 9.66 3.62 7.98
N GLY A 35 8.41 3.18 8.10
CA GLY A 35 7.63 2.64 6.99
C GLY A 35 7.18 3.74 6.01
N LEU A 36 6.57 4.81 6.52
CA LEU A 36 6.09 5.91 5.69
C LEU A 36 7.22 6.62 4.93
N PRO A 37 8.35 7.01 5.56
CA PRO A 37 9.45 7.66 4.83
C PRO A 37 10.00 6.77 3.72
N ALA A 38 10.22 5.48 4.00
CA ALA A 38 10.75 4.54 3.00
C ALA A 38 9.80 4.35 1.80
N LEU A 39 8.49 4.31 2.04
CA LEU A 39 7.50 4.23 0.96
C LEU A 39 7.45 5.51 0.13
N GLN A 40 7.50 6.69 0.77
CA GLN A 40 7.54 7.97 0.06
C GLN A 40 8.78 8.06 -0.84
N ASP A 41 9.95 7.72 -0.31
CA ASP A 41 11.21 7.73 -1.06
C ASP A 41 11.22 6.73 -2.22
N TRP A 42 10.62 5.56 -2.04
CA TRP A 42 10.48 4.60 -3.12
C TRP A 42 9.53 5.10 -4.21
N LEU A 43 8.36 5.62 -3.83
CA LEU A 43 7.37 6.15 -4.78
C LEU A 43 7.92 7.33 -5.58
N ALA A 44 8.64 8.25 -4.92
CA ALA A 44 9.27 9.40 -5.57
C ALA A 44 10.28 9.00 -6.66
N ARG A 45 10.90 7.82 -6.53
CA ARG A 45 11.82 7.27 -7.55
C ARG A 45 11.10 6.44 -8.61
N ALA A 46 10.03 5.75 -8.24
CA ALA A 46 9.30 4.83 -9.11
C ALA A 46 8.30 5.55 -10.05
N ILE A 47 7.77 6.70 -9.63
CA ILE A 47 6.68 7.40 -10.32
C ILE A 47 7.16 8.74 -10.86
N ARG A 48 6.93 8.99 -12.16
CA ARG A 48 7.28 10.26 -12.82
C ARG A 48 6.20 11.33 -12.69
N ASN A 49 4.96 10.92 -12.43
CA ASN A 49 3.82 11.81 -12.27
C ASN A 49 3.99 12.72 -11.04
N PRO A 50 3.42 13.94 -11.03
CA PRO A 50 3.26 14.71 -9.81
C PRO A 50 2.52 13.87 -8.76
N LEU A 51 3.18 13.62 -7.64
CA LEU A 51 2.70 12.72 -6.60
C LEU A 51 2.09 13.51 -5.44
N ASP A 52 0.89 13.11 -5.02
CA ASP A 52 0.25 13.53 -3.77
C ASP A 52 0.15 12.32 -2.83
N CYS A 53 1.05 12.25 -1.85
CA CYS A 53 1.04 11.20 -0.83
C CYS A 53 0.14 11.58 0.33
N VAL A 54 -0.76 10.68 0.73
CA VAL A 54 -1.68 10.86 1.86
C VAL A 54 -1.28 9.87 2.97
N PRO A 55 -0.38 10.28 3.90
CA PRO A 55 0.11 9.39 4.94
C PRO A 55 -0.89 9.17 6.08
N ARG A 56 -0.88 7.96 6.64
CA ARG A 56 -1.62 7.56 7.84
C ARG A 56 -0.74 6.67 8.70
N LEU A 57 -0.71 6.97 10.00
CA LEU A 57 -0.08 6.12 11.02
C LEU A 57 -1.17 5.74 12.01
N ILE A 58 -1.45 4.45 12.13
CA ILE A 58 -2.58 3.93 12.90
C ILE A 58 -2.20 2.67 13.68
N ALA A 59 -2.99 2.35 14.71
CA ALA A 59 -2.85 1.12 15.49
C ALA A 59 -3.36 -0.12 14.72
N ASP A 60 -2.99 -1.31 15.19
CA ASP A 60 -3.35 -2.62 14.61
C ASP A 60 -4.81 -3.02 14.96
N GLU A 61 -5.75 -2.09 14.73
CA GLU A 61 -7.18 -2.28 15.02
C GLU A 61 -7.96 -2.46 13.71
N GLN A 62 -8.51 -3.66 13.49
CA GLN A 62 -9.17 -4.01 12.22
C GLN A 62 -10.25 -2.99 11.78
N PRO A 63 -11.14 -2.49 12.67
CA PRO A 63 -12.13 -1.48 12.28
C PRO A 63 -11.48 -0.16 11.82
N LEU A 64 -10.42 0.28 12.52
CA LEU A 64 -9.68 1.51 12.20
C LEU A 64 -8.95 1.38 10.87
N ILE A 65 -8.31 0.25 10.62
CA ILE A 65 -7.64 -0.03 9.34
C ILE A 65 -8.67 -0.03 8.21
N SER A 66 -9.77 -0.77 8.37
CA SER A 66 -10.84 -0.85 7.36
C SER A 66 -11.42 0.54 7.05
N GLN A 67 -11.70 1.34 8.07
CA GLN A 67 -12.19 2.70 7.90
C GLN A 67 -11.18 3.57 7.14
N THR A 68 -9.91 3.54 7.55
CA THR A 68 -8.83 4.30 6.91
C THR A 68 -8.68 3.94 5.44
N LEU A 69 -8.73 2.64 5.11
CA LEU A 69 -8.65 2.15 3.73
C LEU A 69 -9.84 2.64 2.89
N ARG A 70 -11.06 2.62 3.46
CA ARG A 70 -12.24 3.17 2.78
C ARG A 70 -12.10 4.66 2.53
N GLU A 71 -11.70 5.43 3.54
CA GLU A 71 -11.54 6.89 3.42
C GLU A 71 -10.52 7.29 2.36
N LEU A 72 -9.38 6.58 2.29
CA LEU A 72 -8.35 6.85 1.30
C LEU A 72 -8.82 6.51 -0.12
N ALA A 73 -9.38 5.31 -0.33
CA ALA A 73 -9.89 4.89 -1.63
C ALA A 73 -11.06 5.77 -2.10
N ASP A 74 -12.01 6.05 -1.21
CA ASP A 74 -13.20 6.85 -1.51
C ASP A 74 -12.86 8.34 -1.67
N GLY A 75 -11.79 8.80 -1.03
CA GLY A 75 -11.22 10.13 -1.17
C GLY A 75 -10.41 10.34 -2.44
N GLY A 76 -10.39 9.37 -3.37
CA GLY A 76 -9.74 9.51 -4.67
C GLY A 76 -8.27 9.12 -4.72
N CYS A 77 -7.77 8.31 -3.78
CA CYS A 77 -6.48 7.65 -3.98
C CYS A 77 -6.61 6.57 -5.05
N HIS A 78 -5.70 6.55 -6.04
CA HIS A 78 -5.67 5.50 -7.06
C HIS A 78 -4.95 4.23 -6.57
N LEU A 79 -4.06 4.42 -5.59
CA LEU A 79 -3.29 3.36 -4.95
C LEU A 79 -3.27 3.61 -3.45
N VAL A 80 -3.46 2.56 -2.65
CA VAL A 80 -3.27 2.56 -1.21
C VAL A 80 -2.28 1.45 -0.86
N LEU A 81 -1.18 1.83 -0.21
CA LEU A 81 -0.14 0.91 0.24
C LEU A 81 -0.18 0.82 1.75
N THR A 82 -0.27 -0.39 2.30
CA THR A 82 -0.13 -0.60 3.74
C THR A 82 1.21 -1.24 4.07
N THR A 83 1.72 -1.01 5.27
CA THR A 83 2.90 -1.69 5.80
C THR A 83 2.67 -2.02 7.27
N GLY A 84 3.06 -3.22 7.69
CA GLY A 84 2.80 -3.75 9.03
C GLY A 84 1.55 -4.65 9.10
N GLY A 85 1.45 -5.44 10.18
CA GLY A 85 0.25 -6.22 10.52
C GLY A 85 -0.12 -7.36 9.57
N THR A 86 0.82 -7.95 8.81
CA THR A 86 0.54 -9.03 7.82
C THR A 86 1.17 -10.39 8.14
N GLY A 87 1.71 -10.56 9.35
CA GLY A 87 2.27 -11.83 9.81
C GLY A 87 1.21 -12.77 10.38
N PRO A 88 1.63 -13.85 11.06
CA PRO A 88 0.74 -14.82 11.70
C PRO A 88 0.34 -14.45 13.14
N ALA A 89 0.79 -13.30 13.68
CA ALA A 89 0.51 -12.96 15.07
C ALA A 89 -0.97 -12.57 15.26
N LEU A 90 -1.49 -12.71 16.49
CA LEU A 90 -2.90 -12.39 16.80
C LEU A 90 -3.27 -10.94 16.48
N ARG A 91 -2.30 -10.02 16.57
CA ARG A 91 -2.47 -8.59 16.25
C ARG A 91 -2.37 -8.29 14.75
N ASP A 92 -1.87 -9.22 13.94
CA ASP A 92 -1.65 -9.01 12.50
C ASP A 92 -2.99 -9.14 11.73
N VAL A 93 -3.78 -8.08 11.76
CA VAL A 93 -5.16 -8.03 11.21
C VAL A 93 -5.30 -7.20 9.93
N THR A 94 -4.18 -6.77 9.34
CA THR A 94 -4.18 -5.94 8.12
C THR A 94 -4.80 -6.65 6.90
N PRO A 95 -4.51 -7.95 6.64
CA PRO A 95 -5.15 -8.69 5.55
C PRO A 95 -6.67 -8.78 5.72
N GLU A 96 -7.16 -9.04 6.94
CA GLU A 96 -8.59 -9.09 7.26
C GLU A 96 -9.27 -7.75 7.01
N ALA A 97 -8.66 -6.66 7.47
CA ALA A 97 -9.17 -5.32 7.22
C ALA A 97 -9.19 -4.97 5.72
N THR A 98 -8.18 -5.42 4.97
CA THR A 98 -8.08 -5.19 3.53
C THR A 98 -9.17 -5.96 2.76
N LEU A 99 -9.38 -7.24 3.10
CA LEU A 99 -10.44 -8.05 2.50
C LEU A 99 -11.84 -7.54 2.86
N ALA A 100 -12.03 -7.00 4.07
CA ALA A 100 -13.33 -6.48 4.53
C ALA A 100 -13.79 -5.21 3.79
N VAL A 101 -12.93 -4.58 2.97
CA VAL A 101 -13.26 -3.40 2.18
C VAL A 101 -13.20 -3.65 0.67
N ALA A 102 -12.93 -4.89 0.27
CA ALA A 102 -12.71 -5.29 -1.10
C ALA A 102 -14.02 -5.34 -1.90
N ASP A 103 -14.00 -4.79 -3.11
CA ASP A 103 -15.00 -5.10 -4.13
C ASP A 103 -14.56 -6.34 -4.95
N LYS A 104 -13.24 -6.54 -5.10
CA LYS A 104 -12.64 -7.70 -5.77
C LYS A 104 -11.26 -8.00 -5.20
N GLU A 105 -11.00 -9.27 -4.88
CA GLU A 105 -9.66 -9.73 -4.50
C GLU A 105 -8.78 -9.98 -5.73
N LEU A 106 -7.47 -9.73 -5.59
CA LEU A 106 -6.43 -10.00 -6.58
C LEU A 106 -5.38 -10.97 -5.98
N PRO A 107 -5.70 -12.27 -5.85
CA PRO A 107 -4.86 -13.23 -5.11
C PRO A 107 -3.44 -13.38 -5.67
N GLY A 108 -3.26 -13.15 -6.98
CA GLY A 108 -1.95 -13.22 -7.65
C GLY A 108 -0.88 -12.29 -7.07
N PHE A 109 -1.27 -11.16 -6.43
CA PHE A 109 -0.30 -10.30 -5.74
C PHE A 109 0.30 -11.00 -4.52
N GLY A 110 -0.53 -11.62 -3.66
CA GLY A 110 -0.05 -12.34 -2.49
C GLY A 110 0.82 -13.54 -2.88
N GLU A 111 0.43 -14.26 -3.94
CA GLU A 111 1.20 -15.37 -4.51
C GLU A 111 2.60 -14.91 -4.95
N GLN A 112 2.68 -13.85 -5.77
CA GLN A 112 3.95 -13.34 -6.28
C GLN A 112 4.83 -12.77 -5.17
N MET A 113 4.26 -12.01 -4.23
CA MET A 113 5.02 -11.46 -3.10
C MET A 113 5.64 -12.57 -2.23
N ARG A 114 4.89 -13.64 -1.94
CA ARG A 114 5.43 -14.81 -1.21
C ARG A 114 6.48 -15.56 -2.02
N GLN A 115 6.23 -15.80 -3.31
CA GLN A 115 7.16 -16.51 -4.19
C GLN A 115 8.51 -15.79 -4.29
N ILE A 116 8.50 -14.46 -4.44
CA ILE A 116 9.72 -13.64 -4.47
C ILE A 116 10.41 -13.68 -3.11
N SER A 117 9.67 -13.47 -2.02
CA SER A 117 10.23 -13.43 -0.66
C SER A 117 10.85 -14.76 -0.23
N LEU A 118 10.32 -15.89 -0.70
CA LEU A 118 10.81 -17.23 -0.38
C LEU A 118 12.24 -17.48 -0.89
N ARG A 119 12.68 -16.71 -1.89
CA ARG A 119 14.07 -16.74 -2.38
C ARG A 119 15.08 -16.20 -1.36
N PHE A 120 14.60 -15.42 -0.38
CA PHE A 120 15.44 -14.72 0.59
C PHE A 120 15.24 -15.24 2.02
N VAL A 121 14.00 -15.58 2.40
CA VAL A 121 13.66 -16.04 3.75
C VAL A 121 12.68 -17.22 3.71
N PRO A 122 12.98 -18.37 4.33
CA PRO A 122 12.08 -19.52 4.37
C PRO A 122 10.72 -19.21 5.05
N THR A 123 10.72 -18.25 5.97
CA THR A 123 9.52 -17.81 6.70
C THR A 123 8.56 -16.97 5.85
N ALA A 124 8.88 -16.69 4.58
CA ALA A 124 8.00 -15.98 3.65
C ALA A 124 6.62 -16.63 3.50
N ILE A 125 6.52 -17.94 3.71
CA ILE A 125 5.24 -18.68 3.68
C ILE A 125 4.25 -18.21 4.75
N LEU A 126 4.73 -17.57 5.83
CA LEU A 126 3.90 -17.06 6.92
C LEU A 126 3.25 -15.71 6.59
N SER A 127 3.66 -15.07 5.48
CA SER A 127 3.10 -13.79 5.06
C SER A 127 1.66 -13.95 4.57
N ARG A 128 0.78 -13.13 5.13
CA ARG A 128 -0.64 -13.07 4.78
C ARG A 128 -0.97 -11.88 3.89
N GLN A 129 0.03 -11.25 3.27
CA GLN A 129 -0.16 -10.13 2.35
C GLN A 129 -1.14 -10.48 1.23
N THR A 130 -2.00 -9.52 0.89
CA THR A 130 -2.95 -9.62 -0.22
C THR A 130 -3.07 -8.27 -0.95
N ALA A 131 -3.86 -8.26 -2.01
CA ALA A 131 -4.25 -7.06 -2.73
C ALA A 131 -5.71 -7.14 -3.15
N VAL A 132 -6.39 -6.00 -3.18
CA VAL A 132 -7.80 -5.89 -3.54
C VAL A 132 -8.05 -4.64 -4.37
N ILE A 133 -9.11 -4.68 -5.17
CA ILE A 133 -9.70 -3.48 -5.75
C ILE A 133 -10.81 -2.99 -4.83
N ARG A 134 -10.80 -1.69 -4.58
CA ARG A 134 -11.92 -0.94 -4.02
C ARG A 134 -12.24 0.24 -4.93
N LYS A 135 -13.42 0.24 -5.55
CA LYS A 135 -13.85 1.23 -6.56
C LYS A 135 -12.80 1.38 -7.66
N GLN A 136 -12.12 2.53 -7.69
CA GLN A 136 -11.06 2.84 -8.65
C GLN A 136 -9.65 2.74 -8.05
N ALA A 137 -9.54 2.29 -6.79
CA ALA A 137 -8.28 2.18 -6.07
C ALA A 137 -7.80 0.72 -6.01
N LEU A 138 -6.50 0.53 -6.26
CA LEU A 138 -5.78 -0.68 -5.86
C LEU A 138 -5.31 -0.53 -4.41
N ILE A 139 -5.57 -1.53 -3.57
CA ILE A 139 -5.06 -1.60 -2.19
C ILE A 139 -4.11 -2.80 -2.10
N LEU A 140 -2.89 -2.57 -1.61
CA LEU A 140 -1.83 -3.59 -1.54
C LEU A 140 -1.17 -3.59 -0.17
N ASN A 141 -1.04 -4.78 0.44
CA ASN A 141 -0.29 -4.94 1.68
C ASN A 141 1.19 -5.24 1.37
N LEU A 142 2.07 -4.31 1.72
CA LEU A 142 3.51 -4.42 1.55
C LEU A 142 4.19 -4.96 2.81
N PRO A 143 5.43 -5.48 2.68
CA PRO A 143 6.21 -5.89 3.84
C PRO A 143 6.57 -4.73 4.76
N GLY A 144 6.69 -5.04 6.06
CA GLY A 144 7.05 -4.09 7.13
C GLY A 144 8.49 -3.57 7.10
N GLN A 145 9.39 -4.26 6.38
CA GLN A 145 10.80 -3.90 6.33
C GLN A 145 11.26 -3.76 4.87
N PRO A 146 11.64 -2.56 4.43
CA PRO A 146 12.52 -2.41 3.28
C PRO A 146 13.84 -3.06 3.65
N LYS A 147 14.19 -4.19 3.03
CA LYS A 147 15.59 -4.62 3.02
C LYS A 147 16.27 -3.93 1.85
N SER A 148 17.42 -3.31 2.15
CA SER A 148 18.34 -2.71 1.20
C SER A 148 18.79 -3.71 0.13
#